data_AF-A0A6N7D811-F1
#
_entry.id   AF-A0A6N7D811-F1
#
_cell.length_a   1.000
_cell.length_b   1.000
_cell.length_c   1.000
_cell.angle_alpha   90.00
_cell.angle_beta   90.00
_cell.angle_gamma   90.00
#
_symmetry.space_group_name_H-M   'P 1'
#
loop_
_entity.id
_entity.type
_entity.pdbx_description
1 polymer ?
#
loop_
_entity_poly.entity_id
_entity_poly.type
_entity_poly.pdbx_seq_one_letter_code
_entity_poly.pdbx_strand_id
1 'polypeptide(L)'
;MSIELSRDLRQQAIASIERWFQDERDERLGNIAAGALLSFFLEEIAPAVYNQAVADVQERIQLRVSEVDIELHEEPFGYWNKRRER
;
A
#
# COMPACT_ATOMS: atom_id res chain seq x y z
N MET A 1 -8.58 -10.80 7.06
CA MET A 1 -7.60 -11.30 6.06
C MET A 1 -6.26 -11.29 6.77
N SER A 2 -5.59 -12.44 6.93
CA SER A 2 -4.26 -12.48 7.56
C SER A 2 -3.23 -11.98 6.56
N ILE A 3 -2.38 -11.03 6.97
CA ILE A 3 -1.21 -10.63 6.19
C ILE A 3 -0.12 -11.64 6.50
N GLU A 4 0.24 -12.44 5.49
CA GLU A 4 1.24 -13.51 5.64
C GLU A 4 2.52 -13.17 4.87
N LEU A 5 3.65 -13.37 5.54
CA LEU A 5 4.97 -13.23 4.92
C LEU A 5 5.42 -14.58 4.38
N SER A 6 6.19 -14.55 3.29
CA SER A 6 6.94 -15.73 2.86
C SER A 6 7.89 -16.18 3.98
N ARG A 7 8.25 -17.46 3.99
CA ARG A 7 9.15 -18.04 5.00
C ARG A 7 10.46 -17.24 5.12
N ASP A 8 11.03 -16.84 3.99
CA ASP A 8 12.29 -16.11 3.94
C ASP A 8 12.14 -14.69 4.52
N LEU A 9 11.08 -13.97 4.14
CA LEU A 9 10.81 -12.64 4.70
C LEU A 9 10.52 -12.70 6.19
N ARG A 10 9.80 -13.73 6.65
CA ARG A 10 9.54 -13.94 8.07
C ARG A 10 10.85 -14.14 8.85
N GLN A 11 11.75 -14.97 8.34
CA GLN A 11 13.05 -15.21 8.99
C GLN A 11 13.91 -13.94 9.03
N GLN A 12 13.92 -13.16 7.95
CA GLN A 12 14.62 -11.87 7.89
C GLN A 12 14.02 -10.86 8.87
N ALA A 13 12.69 -10.79 8.96
CA ALA A 13 12.01 -9.90 9.90
C ALA A 13 12.31 -10.27 11.36
N ILE A 14 12.30 -11.56 11.70
CA ILE A 14 12.69 -12.04 13.03
C ILE A 14 14.12 -11.61 13.36
N ALA A 15 15.08 -11.88 12.47
CA ALA A 15 16.48 -11.48 12.68
C ALA A 15 16.64 -9.96 12.80
N SER A 16 15.85 -9.18 12.07
CA SER A 16 15.83 -7.72 12.16
C SER A 16 15.29 -7.23 13.50
N ILE A 17 14.25 -7.88 14.04
CA ILE A 17 13.70 -7.57 15.37
C ILE A 17 14.72 -7.89 16.45
N GLU A 18 15.35 -9.08 16.39
CA GLU A 18 16.41 -9.47 17.33
C GLU A 18 17.55 -8.43 17.34
N ARG A 19 18.00 -8.01 16.15
CA ARG A 19 19.04 -6.99 16.01
C ARG A 19 18.62 -5.65 16.61
N TRP A 20 17.40 -5.20 16.34
CA TRP A 20 16.92 -3.92 16.88
C TRP A 20 16.90 -3.92 18.42
N PHE A 21 16.47 -5.01 19.05
CA PHE A 21 16.53 -5.14 20.52
C PHE A 21 17.96 -5.13 21.03
N GLN A 22 18.87 -5.81 20.34
CA GLN A 22 20.27 -5.79 20.73
C GLN A 22 20.88 -4.37 20.61
N ASP A 23 20.65 -3.68 19.50
CA ASP A 23 21.31 -2.40 19.22
C ASP A 23 20.67 -1.23 19.98
N GLU A 24 19.34 -1.21 20.14
CA GLU A 24 18.60 -0.08 20.73
C GLU A 24 18.23 -0.28 22.21
N ARG A 25 18.31 -1.52 22.71
CA ARG A 25 17.95 -1.87 24.09
C ARG A 25 19.05 -2.62 24.86
N ASP A 26 20.17 -2.96 24.21
CA ASP A 26 21.22 -3.84 24.76
C ASP A 26 20.65 -5.15 25.31
N GLU A 27 19.54 -5.62 24.72
CA GLU A 27 18.78 -6.79 25.15
C GLU A 27 18.85 -7.88 24.08
N ARG A 28 19.18 -9.11 24.49
CA ARG A 28 19.09 -10.27 23.59
C ARG A 28 17.68 -10.83 23.58
N LEU A 29 16.96 -10.58 22.49
CA LEU A 29 15.68 -11.22 22.23
C LEU A 29 15.89 -12.55 21.52
N GLY A 30 15.31 -13.63 22.05
CA GLY A 30 15.38 -14.95 21.42
C GLY A 30 14.40 -15.10 20.26
N ASN A 31 14.72 -15.97 19.30
CA ASN A 31 13.95 -16.21 18.08
C ASN A 31 12.44 -16.48 18.30
N ILE A 32 12.10 -17.24 19.34
CA ILE A 32 10.69 -17.53 19.66
C ILE A 32 9.95 -16.25 20.06
N ALA A 33 10.54 -15.41 20.91
CA ALA A 33 9.95 -14.17 21.36
C ALA A 33 9.87 -13.13 20.22
N ALA A 34 10.93 -13.02 19.41
CA ALA A 34 10.92 -12.20 18.20
C ALA A 34 9.86 -12.67 17.19
N GLY A 35 9.69 -13.98 17.03
CA GLY A 35 8.64 -14.57 16.20
C GLY A 35 7.23 -14.28 16.70
N ALA A 36 7.01 -14.31 18.02
CA ALA A 36 5.73 -13.93 18.63
C ALA A 36 5.44 -12.43 18.45
N LEU A 37 6.44 -11.57 18.64
CA LEU A 37 6.30 -10.13 18.41
C LEU A 37 6.01 -9.81 16.94
N LEU A 38 6.66 -10.51 16.01
CA LEU A 38 6.34 -10.40 14.59
C LEU A 38 4.89 -10.82 14.30
N SER A 39 4.40 -11.91 14.89
CA SER A 39 3.00 -12.30 14.75
C SER A 39 2.05 -11.21 15.26
N PHE A 40 2.33 -10.63 16.43
CA PHE A 40 1.55 -9.49 16.95
C PHE A 40 1.51 -8.32 15.95
N PHE A 41 2.65 -7.92 15.39
CA PHE A 41 2.67 -6.85 14.39
C PHE A 41 1.87 -7.18 13.13
N LEU A 42 1.93 -8.42 12.64
CA LEU A 42 1.21 -8.85 11.44
C LEU A 42 -0.31 -8.97 11.67
N GLU A 43 -0.73 -9.37 12.87
CA GLU A 43 -2.14 -9.56 13.21
C GLU A 43 -2.82 -8.26 13.65
N GLU A 44 -2.16 -7.46 14.48
CA GLU A 44 -2.76 -6.28 15.11
C GLU A 44 -2.49 -4.99 14.30
N ILE A 45 -1.25 -4.78 13.84
CA ILE A 45 -0.83 -3.49 13.27
C ILE A 45 -0.88 -3.48 11.74
N ALA A 46 -0.41 -4.54 11.09
CA ALA A 46 -0.28 -4.59 9.64
C ALA A 46 -1.61 -4.33 8.88
N PRO A 47 -2.79 -4.79 9.35
CA PRO A 47 -4.06 -4.48 8.68
C PRO A 47 -4.37 -2.98 8.62
N ALA A 48 -4.01 -2.21 9.66
CA ALA A 48 -4.22 -0.76 9.66
C ALA A 48 -3.38 -0.07 8.57
N VAL A 49 -2.10 -0.44 8.47
CA VAL A 49 -1.19 0.08 7.44
C VAL A 49 -1.64 -0.34 6.04
N TYR A 50 -2.04 -1.60 5.86
CA TYR A 50 -2.52 -2.10 4.58
C TYR A 50 -3.78 -1.37 4.11
N ASN A 51 -4.76 -1.18 5.00
CA ASN A 51 -5.99 -0.47 4.66
C ASN A 51 -5.73 0.99 4.27
N GLN A 52 -4.81 1.67 4.97
CA GLN A 52 -4.41 3.02 4.58
C GLN A 52 -3.78 3.03 3.19
N ALA A 53 -2.86 2.09 2.90
CA ALA A 53 -2.25 1.99 1.58
C ALA A 53 -3.28 1.75 0.46
N VAL A 54 -4.31 0.93 0.72
CA VAL A 54 -5.41 0.72 -0.23
C VAL A 54 -6.21 2.00 -0.44
N ALA A 55 -6.54 2.73 0.63
CA ALA A 55 -7.25 4.01 0.52
C ALA A 55 -6.45 5.04 -0.29
N ASP A 56 -5.14 5.17 -0.04
CA ASP A 56 -4.25 6.08 -0.77
C ASP A 56 -4.20 5.75 -2.28
N VAL A 57 -4.17 4.46 -2.62
CA VAL A 57 -4.19 4.01 -4.02
C VAL A 57 -5.55 4.31 -4.66
N GLN A 58 -6.65 4.07 -3.94
CA GLN A 58 -7.99 4.36 -4.42
C GLN A 58 -8.17 5.85 -4.72
N GLU A 59 -7.74 6.73 -3.83
CA GLU A 59 -7.83 8.19 -4.03
C GLU A 59 -7.09 8.62 -5.30
N ARG A 60 -5.86 8.14 -5.50
CA ARG A 60 -5.04 8.48 -6.68
C ARG A 60 -5.69 8.00 -7.99
N ILE A 61 -6.24 6.79 -7.99
CA ILE A 61 -6.92 6.25 -9.17
C ILE A 61 -8.20 7.04 -9.45
N GLN A 62 -9.00 7.36 -8.43
CA GLN A 62 -10.22 8.14 -8.59
C GLN A 62 -9.95 9.51 -9.19
N LEU A 63 -8.87 10.18 -8.75
CA LEU A 63 -8.45 11.45 -9.34
C LEU A 63 -8.16 11.29 -10.84
N ARG A 64 -7.35 10.29 -11.22
CA ARG A 64 -7.06 10.02 -12.65
C ARG A 64 -8.30 9.69 -13.45
N VAL A 65 -9.21 8.90 -12.91
CA VAL A 65 -10.48 8.57 -13.58
C VAL A 65 -11.32 9.82 -13.79
N SER A 66 -11.33 10.76 -12.83
CA SER A 66 -12.08 12.01 -12.97
C SER A 66 -11.51 12.94 -14.06
N GLU A 67 -10.20 12.90 -14.30
CA GLU A 67 -9.54 13.70 -15.35
C GLU A 67 -9.91 13.21 -16.76
N VAL A 68 -10.21 11.92 -16.95
CA VAL A 68 -10.51 11.32 -18.26
C VAL A 68 -11.71 11.96 -18.94
N ASP A 69 -12.75 12.33 -18.18
CA ASP A 69 -13.96 12.97 -18.72
C ASP A 69 -13.64 14.30 -19.41
N ILE A 70 -12.68 15.05 -18.87
CA ILE A 70 -12.23 16.34 -19.40
C ILE A 70 -11.28 16.12 -20.57
N GLU A 71 -10.27 15.25 -20.41
CA GLU A 71 -9.22 15.05 -21.42
C GLU A 71 -9.76 14.48 -22.74
N LEU A 72 -10.77 13.59 -22.66
CA LEU A 72 -11.37 12.93 -23.81
C LEU A 72 -12.74 13.52 -24.18
N HIS A 73 -13.08 14.69 -23.64
CA HIS A 73 -14.34 15.33 -23.97
C HIS A 73 -14.37 15.75 -25.45
N GLU A 74 -15.40 15.32 -26.16
CA GLU A 74 -15.68 15.75 -27.53
C GLU A 74 -17.04 16.45 -27.57
N GLU A 75 -17.10 17.67 -28.11
CA GLU A 75 -18.36 18.40 -28.23
C GLU A 75 -19.30 17.68 -29.22
N PRO A 76 -20.53 17.32 -28.79
CA PRO A 76 -21.50 16.71 -29.68
C PRO A 76 -22.03 17.72 -30.72
N PHE A 77 -22.56 17.21 -31.83
CA PHE A 77 -23.20 17.99 -32.90
C PHE A 77 -22.31 19.01 -33.64
N GLY A 78 -20.99 18.88 -33.57
CA GLY A 78 -20.04 19.75 -34.29
C GLY A 78 -20.08 19.66 -35.84
N TYR A 79 -20.91 18.80 -36.43
CA TYR A 79 -20.98 18.57 -37.88
C TYR A 79 -21.30 19.87 -38.67
N TRP A 80 -22.32 20.63 -38.26
CA TRP A 80 -22.73 21.85 -38.96
C TRP A 80 -21.79 23.03 -38.70
N ASN A 81 -21.18 23.09 -37.52
CA ASN A 81 -20.21 24.13 -37.14
C ASN A 81 -18.96 24.02 -38.02
N LYS A 82 -18.39 22.81 -38.17
CA LYS A 82 -17.22 22.52 -39.02
C LYS A 82 -17.42 22.82 -40.51
N ARG A 83 -18.68 22.90 -40.98
CA ARG A 83 -19.03 23.15 -42.39
C ARG A 83 -19.23 24.64 -42.70
N ARG A 84 -19.52 25.47 -41.68
CA ARG A 84 -19.68 26.93 -41.83
C ARG A 84 -18.34 27.69 -41.86
N GLU A 85 -17.28 27.06 -41.36
CA GLU A 85 -15.93 27.63 -41.28
C GLU A 85 -15.03 27.26 -42.48
N ARG A 86 -15.54 26.48 -43.45
CA ARG A 86 -14.84 26.13 -44.70
C ARG A 86 -15.24 27.01 -45.87
#